data_AF-A0A850R6N9-F1
#
_entry.id   AF-A0A850R6N9-F1
#
_cell.length_a   1.000
_cell.length_b   1.000
_cell.length_c   1.000
_cell.angle_alpha   90.00
_cell.angle_beta   90.00
_cell.angle_gamma   90.00
#
_symmetry.space_group_name_H-M   'P 1'
#
loop_
_entity.id
_entity.type
_entity.pdbx_description
1 polymer ?
#
loop_
_entity_poly.entity_id
_entity_poly.type
_entity_poly.pdbx_seq_one_letter_code
_entity_poly.pdbx_strand_id
1 'polypeptide(L)'
;QVLKPHLEAIEQAKEVFVRYNSQFAGLKGSELSFAEEALHARNIIQDSYNNTSTEKFALTSATIESVQRALYMAASVGLSLNPIKKHAYLVPRFNRNSGQLECHLEPSYRGLEFIAFRAGLLKKVHCVLVHAKDKFEWINESERPIHTYNPFAPDNERGLFVGGYCIADFTDGTRHVSFTTDKTIIQCQGVSQYDAIWNTWKDKMREKTIIRQAFNEWPIFDATLTRLSSYLVDCDRAAA
;
A
#
# COMPACT_ATOMS: atom_id res chain seq x y z
N GLN A 1 -14.98 8.53 -25.82
CA GLN A 1 -16.02 9.35 -25.13
C GLN A 1 -16.04 9.09 -23.63
N VAL A 2 -15.92 7.83 -23.17
CA VAL A 2 -15.96 7.41 -21.75
C VAL A 2 -14.83 8.01 -20.87
N LEU A 3 -13.61 8.15 -21.41
CA LEU A 3 -12.46 8.65 -20.66
C LEU A 3 -12.49 10.16 -20.42
N LYS A 4 -13.06 10.93 -21.35
CA LYS A 4 -12.97 12.41 -21.36
C LYS A 4 -13.41 13.06 -20.04
N PRO A 5 -14.56 12.69 -19.43
CA PRO A 5 -14.99 13.27 -18.16
C PRO A 5 -14.01 13.02 -17.01
N HIS A 6 -13.36 11.85 -16.98
CA HIS A 6 -12.37 11.51 -15.96
C HIS A 6 -11.10 12.35 -16.12
N LEU A 7 -10.65 12.57 -17.36
CA LEU A 7 -9.48 13.40 -17.64
C LEU A 7 -9.74 14.88 -17.29
N GLU A 8 -10.94 15.38 -17.58
CA GLU A 8 -11.36 16.74 -17.20
C GLU A 8 -11.43 16.90 -15.67
N ALA A 9 -11.93 15.89 -14.97
CA ALA A 9 -12.00 15.89 -13.51
C ALA A 9 -10.61 15.91 -12.85
N ILE A 10 -9.64 15.19 -13.41
CA ILE A 10 -8.24 15.27 -12.98
C ILE A 10 -7.75 16.72 -13.06
N GLU A 11 -7.98 17.42 -14.17
CA GLU A 11 -7.55 18.82 -14.32
C GLU A 11 -8.25 19.76 -13.33
N GLN A 12 -9.54 19.56 -13.10
CA GLN A 12 -10.31 20.33 -12.12
C GLN A 12 -9.80 20.11 -10.67
N ALA A 13 -9.10 19.01 -10.40
CA ALA A 13 -8.54 18.73 -9.08
C ALA A 13 -7.31 19.62 -8.74
N LYS A 14 -6.74 20.33 -9.71
CA LYS A 14 -5.46 21.04 -9.58
C LYS A 14 -5.36 21.97 -8.37
N GLU A 15 -6.34 22.85 -8.19
CA GLU A 15 -6.28 23.88 -7.14
C GLU A 15 -6.25 23.25 -5.74
N VAL A 16 -7.17 22.32 -5.49
CA VAL A 16 -7.26 21.62 -4.20
C VAL A 16 -6.06 20.70 -3.98
N PHE A 17 -5.58 20.03 -5.03
CA PHE A 17 -4.36 19.21 -4.98
C PHE A 17 -3.16 20.05 -4.53
N VAL A 18 -2.91 21.18 -5.20
CA VAL A 18 -1.77 22.06 -4.88
C VAL A 18 -1.90 22.60 -3.46
N ARG A 19 -3.11 22.99 -3.04
CA ARG A 19 -3.37 23.44 -1.67
C ARG A 19 -3.05 22.38 -0.63
N TYR A 20 -3.40 21.12 -0.86
CA TYR A 20 -3.07 20.04 0.07
C TYR A 20 -1.59 19.69 0.05
N ASN A 21 -0.96 19.66 -1.12
CA ASN A 21 0.45 19.26 -1.25
C ASN A 21 1.42 20.33 -0.71
N SER A 22 1.01 21.59 -0.59
CA SER A 22 1.85 22.67 -0.06
C SER A 22 2.39 22.41 1.35
N GLN A 23 1.72 21.57 2.14
CA GLN A 23 2.20 21.14 3.46
C GLN A 23 3.52 20.34 3.39
N PHE A 24 3.86 19.79 2.22
CA PHE A 24 5.09 19.03 1.97
C PHE A 24 6.17 19.84 1.25
N ALA A 25 5.95 21.14 1.02
CA ALA A 25 6.92 22.00 0.35
C ALA A 25 8.27 22.00 1.09
N GLY A 26 9.36 21.79 0.34
CA GLY A 26 10.71 21.75 0.90
C GLY A 26 11.11 20.43 1.59
N LEU A 27 10.19 19.47 1.74
CA LEU A 27 10.53 18.11 2.19
C LEU A 27 11.06 17.30 1.00
N LYS A 28 12.36 16.98 1.01
CA LYS A 28 13.03 16.24 -0.07
C LYS A 28 12.26 14.96 -0.44
N GLY A 29 11.96 14.83 -1.73
CA GLY A 29 11.30 13.65 -2.31
C GLY A 29 9.80 13.50 -2.01
N SER A 30 9.20 14.43 -1.26
CA SER A 30 7.82 14.34 -0.75
C SER A 30 6.85 15.31 -1.40
N GLU A 31 7.37 16.43 -1.92
CA GLU A 31 6.58 17.38 -2.69
C GLU A 31 6.21 16.78 -4.05
N LEU A 32 4.91 16.69 -4.33
CA LEU A 32 4.39 16.18 -5.58
C LEU A 32 4.15 17.30 -6.60
N SER A 33 4.46 17.04 -7.88
CA SER A 33 4.05 17.92 -8.98
C SER A 33 2.67 17.51 -9.46
N PHE A 34 1.70 18.43 -9.46
CA PHE A 34 0.37 18.13 -10.00
C PHE A 34 0.44 17.64 -11.45
N ALA A 35 1.30 18.23 -12.28
CA ALA A 35 1.42 17.84 -13.69
C ALA A 35 1.88 16.38 -13.86
N GLU A 36 2.83 15.94 -13.03
CA GLU A 36 3.33 14.56 -13.05
C GLU A 36 2.28 13.58 -12.51
N GLU A 37 1.66 13.90 -11.37
CA GLU A 37 0.65 13.06 -10.74
C GLU A 37 -0.63 12.96 -11.57
N ALA A 38 -1.03 14.05 -12.23
CA ALA A 38 -2.13 14.05 -13.19
C ALA A 38 -1.81 13.11 -14.37
N LEU A 39 -0.61 13.18 -14.93
CA LEU A 39 -0.19 12.27 -16.00
C LEU A 39 -0.22 10.80 -15.55
N HIS A 40 0.28 10.50 -14.35
CA HIS A 40 0.23 9.16 -13.79
C HIS A 40 -1.22 8.68 -13.59
N ALA A 41 -2.09 9.51 -13.02
CA ALA A 41 -3.50 9.18 -12.84
C ALA A 41 -4.21 8.89 -14.18
N ARG A 42 -3.96 9.73 -15.20
CA ARG A 42 -4.52 9.53 -16.55
C ARG A 42 -4.09 8.19 -17.14
N ASN A 43 -2.80 7.86 -17.04
CA ASN A 43 -2.28 6.59 -17.54
C ASN A 43 -2.89 5.40 -16.79
N ILE A 44 -3.00 5.48 -15.46
CA ILE A 44 -3.62 4.42 -14.64
C ILE A 44 -5.09 4.19 -15.04
N ILE A 45 -5.87 5.25 -15.22
CA ILE A 45 -7.28 5.14 -15.65
C ILE A 45 -7.38 4.58 -17.07
N GLN A 46 -6.52 5.04 -17.98
CA GLN A 46 -6.45 4.55 -19.36
C GLN A 46 -6.08 3.07 -19.42
N ASP A 47 -5.09 2.64 -18.64
CA ASP A 47 -4.65 1.25 -18.58
C ASP A 47 -5.72 0.35 -17.97
N SER A 48 -6.43 0.84 -16.94
CA SER A 48 -7.59 0.13 -16.40
C SER A 48 -8.68 -0.04 -17.47
N TYR A 49 -8.96 0.98 -18.28
CA TYR A 49 -9.92 0.85 -19.37
C TYR A 49 -9.51 -0.20 -20.41
N ASN A 50 -8.23 -0.19 -20.80
CA ASN A 50 -7.72 -1.06 -21.87
C ASN A 50 -7.59 -2.53 -21.45
N ASN A 51 -7.32 -2.80 -20.17
CA ASN A 51 -6.95 -4.14 -19.68
C ASN A 51 -8.02 -4.82 -18.83
N THR A 52 -9.15 -4.16 -18.54
CA THR A 52 -10.20 -4.75 -17.73
C THR A 52 -11.11 -5.66 -18.58
N SER A 53 -11.17 -6.95 -18.21
CA SER A 53 -12.08 -7.94 -18.83
C SER A 53 -13.56 -7.74 -18.46
N THR A 54 -13.83 -6.94 -17.42
CA THR A 54 -15.16 -6.73 -16.84
C THR A 54 -15.41 -5.24 -16.65
N GLU A 55 -16.02 -4.57 -17.63
CA GLU A 55 -16.26 -3.11 -17.63
C GLU A 55 -16.84 -2.57 -16.30
N LYS A 56 -17.60 -3.42 -15.58
CA LYS A 56 -18.21 -3.12 -14.28
C LYS A 56 -17.22 -2.76 -13.16
N PHE A 57 -15.94 -3.12 -13.27
CA PHE A 57 -14.91 -2.82 -12.25
C PHE A 57 -13.71 -2.04 -12.81
N ALA A 58 -13.85 -1.42 -13.99
CA ALA A 58 -12.83 -0.50 -14.50
C ALA A 58 -12.87 0.84 -13.75
N LEU A 59 -11.73 1.51 -13.62
CA LEU A 59 -11.67 2.87 -13.05
C LEU A 59 -12.49 3.89 -13.85
N THR A 60 -12.71 3.66 -15.15
CA THR A 60 -13.59 4.47 -15.99
C THR A 60 -15.08 4.32 -15.70
N SER A 61 -15.45 3.34 -14.89
CA SER A 61 -16.82 3.12 -14.44
C SER A 61 -17.05 3.68 -13.03
N ALA A 62 -15.98 4.22 -12.41
CA ALA A 62 -16.08 4.89 -11.12
C ALA A 62 -16.69 6.29 -11.27
N THR A 63 -17.24 6.83 -10.19
CA THR A 63 -17.78 8.20 -10.19
C THR A 63 -16.66 9.22 -10.43
N ILE A 64 -16.98 10.29 -11.15
CA ILE A 64 -16.02 11.33 -11.52
C ILE A 64 -15.46 12.02 -10.26
N GLU A 65 -16.34 12.26 -9.29
CA GLU A 65 -16.04 12.90 -8.01
C GLU A 65 -15.06 12.07 -7.17
N SER A 66 -15.15 10.74 -7.24
CA SER A 66 -14.25 9.85 -6.50
C SER A 66 -12.81 9.90 -7.02
N VAL A 67 -12.61 10.10 -8.33
CA VAL A 67 -11.26 10.29 -8.91
C VAL A 67 -10.61 11.54 -8.34
N GLN A 68 -11.34 12.65 -8.26
CA GLN A 68 -10.84 13.89 -7.65
C GLN A 68 -10.52 13.68 -6.17
N ARG A 69 -11.42 13.02 -5.42
CA ARG A 69 -11.21 12.69 -4.01
C ARG A 69 -9.96 11.85 -3.79
N ALA A 70 -9.69 10.87 -4.65
CA ALA A 70 -8.48 10.05 -4.57
C ALA A 70 -7.21 10.89 -4.82
N LEU A 71 -7.24 11.83 -5.77
CA LEU A 71 -6.13 12.78 -5.99
C LEU A 71 -5.93 13.73 -4.81
N TYR A 72 -7.01 14.23 -4.22
CA TYR A 72 -6.95 15.05 -3.01
C TYR A 72 -6.32 14.28 -1.87
N MET A 73 -6.70 13.01 -1.70
CA MET A 73 -6.11 12.15 -0.70
C MET A 73 -4.63 11.98 -0.96
N ALA A 74 -4.21 11.66 -2.19
CA ALA A 74 -2.81 11.49 -2.58
C ALA A 74 -1.97 12.73 -2.26
N ALA A 75 -2.46 13.93 -2.62
CA ALA A 75 -1.84 15.20 -2.26
C ALA A 75 -1.81 15.45 -0.76
N SER A 76 -2.90 15.13 -0.05
CA SER A 76 -3.00 15.36 1.39
C SER A 76 -2.08 14.45 2.20
N VAL A 77 -1.70 13.30 1.65
CA VAL A 77 -0.78 12.36 2.29
C VAL A 77 0.62 12.34 1.66
N GLY A 78 0.83 13.12 0.61
CA GLY A 78 2.09 13.19 -0.11
C GLY A 78 2.53 11.83 -0.65
N LEU A 79 1.58 11.01 -1.11
CA LEU A 79 1.85 9.72 -1.76
C LEU A 79 1.68 9.87 -3.27
N SER A 80 2.72 9.46 -4.00
CA SER A 80 2.77 9.56 -5.46
C SER A 80 2.07 8.38 -6.14
N LEU A 81 1.38 8.65 -7.23
CA LEU A 81 0.85 7.67 -8.17
C LEU A 81 1.90 7.18 -9.17
N ASN A 82 3.14 7.66 -9.06
CA ASN A 82 4.24 7.23 -9.91
C ASN A 82 4.47 5.71 -9.79
N PRO A 83 4.41 4.95 -10.91
CA PRO A 83 4.51 3.51 -10.90
C PRO A 83 5.89 2.98 -10.50
N ILE A 84 6.95 3.80 -10.57
CA ILE A 84 8.31 3.47 -10.12
C ILE A 84 8.39 3.61 -8.59
N LYS A 85 7.85 4.71 -8.05
CA LYS A 85 7.81 4.96 -6.60
C LYS A 85 6.93 3.93 -5.88
N LYS A 86 5.81 3.52 -6.50
CA LYS A 86 4.85 2.56 -5.96
C LYS A 86 4.32 2.99 -4.58
N HIS A 87 4.10 4.27 -4.35
CA HIS A 87 3.61 4.75 -3.05
C HIS A 87 2.13 4.40 -2.86
N ALA A 88 1.30 4.66 -3.88
CA ALA A 88 -0.12 4.37 -3.83
C ALA A 88 -0.66 3.96 -5.20
N TYR A 89 -1.88 3.42 -5.19
CA TYR A 89 -2.61 2.98 -6.37
C TYR A 89 -4.01 3.59 -6.38
N LEU A 90 -4.57 3.74 -7.57
CA LEU A 90 -6.01 4.00 -7.74
C LEU A 90 -6.71 2.66 -7.90
N VAL A 91 -7.68 2.38 -7.04
CA VAL A 91 -8.40 1.10 -7.01
C VAL A 91 -9.91 1.36 -7.06
N PRO A 92 -10.64 0.70 -7.97
CA PRO A 92 -12.09 0.76 -7.98
C PRO A 92 -12.67 -0.12 -6.88
N ARG A 93 -13.52 0.44 -6.02
CA ARG A 93 -14.30 -0.30 -5.01
C ARG A 93 -15.77 0.00 -5.18
N PHE A 94 -16.61 -1.01 -5.00
CA PHE A 94 -18.05 -0.82 -5.04
C PHE A 94 -18.53 -0.34 -3.67
N ASN A 95 -19.14 0.84 -3.63
CA ASN A 95 -19.75 1.40 -2.44
C ASN A 95 -21.20 0.90 -2.36
N ARG A 96 -21.50 0.06 -1.37
CA ARG A 96 -22.83 -0.54 -1.20
C ARG A 96 -23.88 0.47 -0.76
N ASN A 97 -23.47 1.52 -0.04
CA ASN A 97 -24.38 2.55 0.45
C ASN A 97 -24.88 3.44 -0.68
N SER A 98 -24.01 3.84 -1.62
CA SER A 98 -24.38 4.64 -2.79
C SER A 98 -24.81 3.79 -3.99
N GLY A 99 -24.49 2.49 -4.01
CA GLY A 99 -24.73 1.60 -5.13
C GLY A 99 -23.84 1.89 -6.35
N GLN A 100 -22.75 2.62 -6.16
CA GLN A 100 -21.86 3.11 -7.23
C GLN A 100 -20.44 2.59 -7.05
N LEU A 101 -19.71 2.49 -8.16
CA LEU A 101 -18.27 2.23 -8.12
C LEU A 101 -17.55 3.55 -7.83
N GLU A 102 -16.60 3.52 -6.90
CA GLU A 102 -15.80 4.67 -6.51
C GLU A 102 -14.31 4.35 -6.71
N CYS A 103 -13.55 5.36 -7.13
CA CYS A 103 -12.10 5.33 -7.23
C CYS A 103 -11.51 5.72 -5.87
N HIS A 104 -10.66 4.85 -5.33
CA HIS A 104 -10.01 5.05 -4.05
C HIS A 104 -8.50 5.06 -4.19
N LEU A 105 -7.84 5.92 -3.40
CA LEU A 105 -6.41 5.81 -3.16
C LEU A 105 -6.12 4.66 -2.20
N GLU A 106 -5.38 3.65 -2.63
CA GLU A 106 -4.86 2.62 -1.72
C GLU A 106 -3.34 2.75 -1.57
N PRO A 107 -2.82 2.98 -0.35
CA PRO A 107 -1.39 3.00 -0.13
C PRO A 107 -0.81 1.59 -0.30
N SER A 108 0.38 1.53 -0.88
CA SER A 108 1.20 0.33 -0.83
C SER A 108 1.94 0.27 0.51
N TYR A 109 2.54 -0.88 0.81
CA TYR A 109 3.44 -1.00 1.96
C TYR A 109 4.61 0.01 1.88
N ARG A 110 5.11 0.31 0.66
CA ARG A 110 6.16 1.33 0.44
C ARG A 110 5.64 2.74 0.70
N GLY A 111 4.38 3.02 0.40
CA GLY A 111 3.77 4.32 0.72
C GLY A 111 3.65 4.53 2.22
N LEU A 112 3.23 3.50 2.95
CA LEU A 112 3.14 3.51 4.41
C LEU A 112 4.53 3.72 5.05
N GLU A 113 5.51 2.93 4.62
CA GLU A 113 6.92 3.09 5.01
C GLU A 113 7.42 4.50 4.67
N PHE A 114 7.16 5.00 3.45
CA PHE A 114 7.59 6.32 3.02
C PHE A 114 7.07 7.44 3.91
N ILE A 115 5.79 7.39 4.31
CA ILE A 115 5.24 8.39 5.24
C ILE A 115 5.96 8.31 6.58
N ALA A 116 6.15 7.11 7.12
CA ALA A 116 6.79 6.92 8.42
C ALA A 116 8.28 7.31 8.42
N PHE A 117 9.01 7.04 7.33
CA PHE A 117 10.39 7.51 7.12
C PHE A 117 10.45 9.03 7.00
N ARG A 118 9.54 9.63 6.22
CA ARG A 118 9.44 11.09 6.05
C ARG A 118 9.13 11.79 7.36
N ALA A 119 8.26 11.21 8.18
CA ALA A 119 7.93 11.71 9.51
C ALA A 119 9.09 11.57 10.53
N GLY A 120 10.19 10.91 10.14
CA GLY A 120 11.34 10.70 11.02
C GLY A 120 11.05 9.69 12.14
N LEU A 121 10.07 8.79 11.96
CA LEU A 121 9.68 7.79 12.96
C LEU A 121 10.43 6.48 12.77
N LEU A 122 10.56 6.03 11.53
CA LEU A 122 11.27 4.80 11.18
C LEU A 122 12.70 5.09 10.73
N LYS A 123 13.62 4.24 11.14
CA LYS A 123 15.01 4.20 10.68
C LYS A 123 15.24 3.06 9.69
N LYS A 124 14.63 1.91 9.93
CA LYS A 124 14.76 0.73 9.06
C LYS A 124 13.57 -0.20 9.24
N VAL A 125 13.14 -0.81 8.13
CA VAL A 125 12.20 -1.93 8.13
C VAL A 125 12.87 -3.12 7.45
N HIS A 126 12.70 -4.32 8.01
CA HIS A 126 13.23 -5.54 7.44
C HIS A 126 12.27 -6.70 7.65
N CYS A 127 11.98 -7.44 6.58
CA CYS A 127 11.14 -8.64 6.62
C CYS A 127 11.97 -9.87 6.26
N VAL A 128 11.73 -10.98 6.95
CA VAL A 128 12.39 -12.26 6.69
C VAL A 128 11.35 -13.39 6.69
N LEU A 129 11.44 -14.24 5.66
CA LEU A 129 10.62 -15.44 5.53
C LEU A 129 11.24 -16.60 6.31
N VAL A 130 10.39 -17.34 7.02
CA VAL A 130 10.73 -18.49 7.86
C VAL A 130 10.11 -19.75 7.26
N HIS A 131 10.92 -20.81 7.21
CA HIS A 131 10.59 -22.11 6.66
C HIS A 131 10.77 -23.21 7.72
N ALA A 132 10.11 -24.34 7.50
CA ALA A 132 9.95 -25.40 8.49
C ALA A 132 11.26 -26.04 8.99
N LYS A 133 12.35 -25.97 8.21
CA LYS A 133 13.67 -26.50 8.60
C LYS A 133 14.65 -25.41 9.05
N ASP A 134 14.23 -24.14 9.07
CA ASP A 134 15.03 -23.08 9.66
C ASP A 134 15.06 -23.23 11.19
N LYS A 135 16.13 -22.75 11.83
CA LYS A 135 16.16 -22.61 13.30
C LYS A 135 15.64 -21.23 13.66
N PHE A 136 14.39 -21.17 14.08
CA PHE A 136 13.71 -19.94 14.45
C PHE A 136 13.21 -19.98 15.90
N GLU A 137 13.55 -18.97 16.67
CA GLU A 137 13.08 -18.77 18.04
C GLU A 137 12.57 -17.33 18.19
N TRP A 138 11.29 -17.23 18.55
CA TRP A 138 10.65 -15.98 18.92
C TRP A 138 11.05 -15.58 20.34
N ILE A 139 11.36 -14.29 20.53
CA ILE A 139 11.68 -13.74 21.85
C ILE A 139 10.51 -12.91 22.36
N ASN A 140 10.36 -11.69 21.84
CA ASN A 140 9.29 -10.74 22.15
C ASN A 140 9.22 -9.64 21.08
N GLU A 141 8.32 -8.68 21.26
CA GLU A 141 8.06 -7.59 20.31
C GLU A 141 9.15 -6.52 20.27
N SER A 142 10.13 -6.53 21.18
CA SER A 142 11.21 -5.52 21.25
C SER A 142 12.57 -6.05 20.79
N GLU A 143 12.74 -7.37 20.75
CA GLU A 143 14.00 -8.04 20.49
C GLU A 143 14.01 -8.77 19.15
N ARG A 144 15.17 -8.82 18.50
CA ARG A 144 15.30 -9.54 17.23
C ARG A 144 15.15 -11.05 17.49
N PRO A 145 14.31 -11.77 16.74
CA PRO A 145 14.24 -13.22 16.83
C PRO A 145 15.60 -13.86 16.53
N ILE A 146 15.87 -15.01 17.13
CA ILE A 146 17.02 -15.83 16.76
C ILE A 146 16.61 -16.62 15.52
N HIS A 147 17.20 -16.30 14.37
CA HIS A 147 16.88 -16.97 13.11
C HIS A 147 18.16 -17.37 12.39
N THR A 148 18.45 -18.67 12.38
CA THR A 148 19.61 -19.26 11.70
C THR A 148 19.15 -20.11 10.53
N TYR A 149 19.56 -19.72 9.32
CA TYR A 149 19.29 -20.42 8.07
C TYR A 149 20.40 -20.10 7.05
N ASN A 150 20.52 -20.92 6.01
CA ASN A 150 21.39 -20.60 4.88
C ASN A 150 20.59 -19.75 3.86
N PRO A 151 20.95 -18.48 3.62
CA PRO A 151 20.21 -17.61 2.71
C PRO A 151 20.34 -18.02 1.23
N PHE A 152 21.29 -18.89 0.91
CA PHE A 152 21.48 -19.43 -0.44
C PHE A 152 20.92 -20.85 -0.59
N ALA A 153 20.37 -21.46 0.48
CA ALA A 153 19.77 -22.77 0.38
C ALA A 153 18.45 -22.71 -0.41
N PRO A 154 18.21 -23.67 -1.33
CA PRO A 154 16.96 -23.74 -2.07
C PRO A 154 15.76 -24.07 -1.15
N ASP A 155 14.55 -23.72 -1.58
CA ASP A 155 13.32 -23.86 -0.78
C ASP A 155 13.07 -25.31 -0.30
N ASN A 156 13.40 -26.31 -1.11
CA ASN A 156 13.27 -27.72 -0.73
C ASN A 156 14.18 -28.12 0.46
N GLU A 157 15.35 -27.47 0.58
CA GLU A 157 16.27 -27.64 1.70
C GLU A 157 15.82 -26.89 2.94
N ARG A 158 15.27 -25.67 2.78
CA ARG A 158 14.68 -24.90 3.89
C ARG A 158 13.32 -25.43 4.35
N GLY A 159 12.66 -26.24 3.52
CA GLY A 159 11.36 -26.85 3.80
C GLY A 159 10.19 -25.93 3.44
N LEU A 160 9.00 -26.31 3.90
CA LEU A 160 7.77 -25.54 3.61
C LEU A 160 7.84 -24.16 4.28
N PHE A 161 7.32 -23.14 3.61
CA PHE A 161 7.09 -21.82 4.20
C PHE A 161 6.09 -21.94 5.36
N VAL A 162 6.43 -21.39 6.52
CA VAL A 162 5.56 -21.42 7.73
C VAL A 162 5.13 -20.05 8.22
N GLY A 163 5.79 -18.99 7.74
CA GLY A 163 5.48 -17.62 8.11
C GLY A 163 6.66 -16.70 7.89
N GLY A 164 6.62 -15.52 8.47
CA GLY A 164 7.76 -14.61 8.48
C GLY A 164 7.62 -13.57 9.58
N TYR A 165 8.65 -12.77 9.76
CA TYR A 165 8.64 -11.68 10.73
C TYR A 165 9.09 -10.37 10.09
N CYS A 166 8.66 -9.28 10.71
CA CYS A 166 9.07 -7.93 10.35
C CYS A 166 9.72 -7.26 11.57
N ILE A 167 10.82 -6.56 11.33
CA ILE A 167 11.50 -5.74 12.32
C ILE A 167 11.43 -4.29 11.84
N ALA A 168 10.85 -3.42 12.67
CA ALA A 168 10.92 -1.98 12.52
C ALA A 168 11.84 -1.40 13.59
N ASP A 169 12.94 -0.78 13.15
CA ASP A 169 13.82 0.02 14.00
C ASP A 169 13.35 1.48 13.94
N PHE A 170 13.04 2.07 15.09
CA PHE A 170 12.60 3.46 15.20
C PHE A 170 13.80 4.41 15.39
N THR A 171 13.58 5.70 15.15
CA THR A 171 14.61 6.73 15.30
C THR A 171 14.97 7.03 16.76
N ASP A 172 14.06 6.75 17.70
CA ASP A 172 14.27 6.86 19.15
C ASP A 172 15.09 5.70 19.75
N GLY A 173 15.48 4.73 18.91
CA GLY A 173 16.25 3.55 19.31
C GLY A 173 15.40 2.36 19.76
N THR A 174 14.08 2.52 19.85
CA THR A 174 13.17 1.40 20.10
C THR A 174 13.02 0.51 18.86
N ARG A 175 12.51 -0.70 19.08
CA ARG A 175 12.24 -1.68 18.04
C ARG A 175 10.86 -2.26 18.25
N HIS A 176 10.17 -2.50 17.14
CA HIS A 176 8.97 -3.32 17.10
C HIS A 176 9.22 -4.52 16.19
N VAL A 177 8.94 -5.71 16.69
CA VAL A 177 9.03 -6.96 15.97
C VAL A 177 7.66 -7.60 15.97
N SER A 178 7.22 -8.06 14.80
CA SER A 178 5.98 -8.80 14.65
C SER A 178 6.19 -9.99 13.74
N PHE A 179 5.31 -10.98 13.83
CA PHE A 179 5.32 -12.14 12.96
C PHE A 179 3.97 -12.36 12.31
N THR A 180 3.97 -12.98 11.14
CA THR A 180 2.77 -13.35 10.41
C THR A 180 2.89 -14.79 9.98
N THR A 181 1.88 -15.59 10.31
CA THR A 181 1.82 -17.01 9.96
C THR A 181 1.45 -17.22 8.50
N ASP A 182 1.82 -18.38 7.95
CA ASP A 182 1.35 -18.82 6.64
C ASP A 182 -0.18 -18.79 6.52
N LYS A 183 -0.90 -19.18 7.58
CA LYS A 183 -2.36 -19.15 7.65
C LYS A 183 -2.92 -17.75 7.38
N THR A 184 -2.37 -16.72 8.03
CA THR A 184 -2.79 -15.33 7.82
C THR A 184 -2.49 -14.86 6.40
N ILE A 185 -1.34 -15.26 5.85
CA ILE A 185 -0.96 -14.91 4.47
C ILE A 185 -1.90 -15.57 3.46
N ILE A 186 -2.26 -16.85 3.67
CA ILE A 186 -3.22 -17.57 2.83
C ILE A 186 -4.60 -16.91 2.88
N GLN A 187 -5.05 -16.46 4.06
CA GLN A 187 -6.30 -15.70 4.18
C GLN A 187 -6.27 -14.39 3.37
N CYS A 188 -5.16 -13.65 3.46
CA CYS A 188 -4.95 -12.42 2.67
C CYS A 188 -4.90 -12.69 1.16
N GLN A 189 -4.30 -13.83 0.74
CA GLN A 189 -4.28 -14.26 -0.65
C GLN A 189 -5.69 -14.60 -1.16
N GLY A 190 -6.50 -15.29 -0.35
CA GLY A 190 -7.84 -15.75 -0.73
C GLY A 190 -8.86 -14.63 -1.02
N VAL A 191 -8.57 -13.40 -0.58
CA VAL A 191 -9.37 -12.21 -0.91
C VAL A 191 -8.75 -11.34 -2.01
N SER A 192 -7.60 -11.76 -2.56
CA SER A 192 -6.92 -11.04 -3.64
C SER A 192 -7.48 -11.41 -5.01
N GLN A 193 -7.55 -10.45 -5.94
CA GLN A 193 -8.15 -10.66 -7.27
C GLN A 193 -7.18 -11.25 -8.32
N TYR A 194 -5.91 -11.48 -7.96
CA TYR A 194 -4.83 -11.73 -8.94
C TYR A 194 -3.92 -12.92 -8.57
N ASP A 195 -4.47 -14.14 -8.58
CA ASP A 195 -3.74 -15.36 -8.22
C ASP A 195 -2.51 -15.64 -9.11
N ALA A 196 -2.55 -15.25 -10.39
CA ALA A 196 -1.43 -15.44 -11.32
C ALA A 196 -0.14 -14.70 -10.85
N ILE A 197 -0.30 -13.53 -10.24
CA ILE A 197 0.82 -12.74 -9.70
C ILE A 197 1.41 -13.45 -8.48
N TRP A 198 0.56 -13.97 -7.60
CA TRP A 198 1.01 -14.77 -6.47
C TRP A 198 1.80 -15.97 -6.93
N ASN A 199 1.35 -16.70 -7.94
CA ASN A 199 2.07 -17.87 -8.45
C ASN A 199 3.47 -17.55 -8.98
N THR A 200 3.64 -16.38 -9.61
CA THR A 200 4.92 -15.95 -10.20
C THR A 200 5.86 -15.35 -9.15
N TRP A 201 5.33 -14.59 -8.19
CA TRP A 201 6.11 -13.77 -7.26
C TRP A 201 5.77 -14.05 -5.78
N LYS A 202 5.62 -15.33 -5.41
CA LYS A 202 5.14 -15.80 -4.09
C LYS A 202 5.82 -15.09 -2.92
N ASP A 203 7.14 -15.08 -2.90
CA ASP A 203 7.91 -14.52 -1.78
C ASP A 203 7.78 -13.00 -1.67
N LYS A 204 7.72 -12.28 -2.81
CA LYS A 204 7.47 -10.84 -2.79
C LYS A 204 6.07 -10.51 -2.31
N MET A 205 5.09 -11.36 -2.59
CA MET A 205 3.73 -11.19 -2.08
C MET A 205 3.63 -11.54 -0.59
N ARG A 206 4.39 -12.54 -0.11
CA ARG A 206 4.54 -12.85 1.32
C ARG A 206 5.18 -11.69 2.08
N GLU A 207 6.35 -11.21 1.63
CA GLU A 207 7.06 -10.05 2.22
C GLU A 207 6.14 -8.82 2.31
N LYS A 208 5.47 -8.47 1.21
CA LYS A 208 4.50 -7.36 1.19
C LYS A 208 3.40 -7.53 2.23
N THR A 209 2.85 -8.74 2.33
CA THR A 209 1.77 -9.05 3.27
C THR A 209 2.25 -8.93 4.71
N ILE A 210 3.42 -9.52 5.02
CA ILE A 210 4.02 -9.46 6.37
C ILE A 210 4.28 -8.00 6.78
N ILE A 211 4.88 -7.18 5.92
CA ILE A 211 5.13 -5.76 6.22
C ILE A 211 3.80 -5.01 6.44
N ARG A 212 2.79 -5.27 5.61
CA ARG A 212 1.48 -4.61 5.73
C ARG A 212 0.76 -4.99 7.04
N GLN A 213 0.85 -6.25 7.47
CA GLN A 213 0.31 -6.67 8.76
C GLN A 213 1.07 -6.01 9.91
N ALA A 214 2.41 -6.06 9.86
CA ALA A 214 3.27 -5.45 10.87
C ALA A 214 3.00 -3.95 11.07
N PHE A 215 2.79 -3.21 9.98
CA PHE A 215 2.52 -1.77 10.03
C PHE A 215 1.32 -1.40 10.92
N ASN A 216 0.31 -2.27 11.01
CA ASN A 216 -0.88 -2.02 11.84
C ASN A 216 -0.62 -2.14 13.34
N GLU A 217 0.48 -2.78 13.73
CA GLU A 217 0.85 -3.00 15.14
C GLU A 217 1.82 -1.93 15.65
N TRP A 218 2.49 -1.22 14.75
CA TRP A 218 3.52 -0.25 15.10
C TRP A 218 2.92 0.97 15.81
N PRO A 219 3.54 1.47 16.90
CA PRO A 219 3.07 2.66 17.62
C PRO A 219 3.42 3.95 16.86
N ILE A 220 2.87 4.12 15.66
CA ILE A 220 3.11 5.25 14.78
C ILE A 220 2.00 6.29 14.92
N PHE A 221 2.38 7.46 15.45
CA PHE A 221 1.49 8.60 15.61
C PHE A 221 1.92 9.73 14.68
N ASP A 222 1.33 9.78 13.48
CA ASP A 222 1.57 10.83 12.50
C ASP A 222 0.23 11.30 11.91
N ALA A 223 0.06 12.60 11.76
CA ALA A 223 -1.19 13.19 11.29
C ALA A 223 -1.56 12.72 9.87
N THR A 224 -0.56 12.44 9.03
CA THR A 224 -0.77 11.93 7.68
C THR A 224 -1.26 10.49 7.69
N LEU A 225 -0.64 9.64 8.51
CA LEU A 225 -1.07 8.25 8.68
C LEU A 225 -2.43 8.13 9.34
N THR A 226 -2.73 8.97 10.33
CA THR A 226 -4.07 9.03 10.95
C THR A 226 -5.13 9.40 9.90
N ARG A 227 -4.88 10.43 9.08
CA ARG A 227 -5.79 10.83 7.99
C ARG A 227 -6.01 9.70 6.99
N LEU A 228 -4.93 9.03 6.58
CA LEU A 228 -4.98 7.90 5.67
C LEU A 228 -5.76 6.71 6.26
N SER A 229 -5.53 6.40 7.54
CA SER A 229 -6.21 5.33 8.26
C SER A 229 -7.71 5.58 8.37
N SER A 230 -8.12 6.79 8.78
CA SER A 230 -9.54 7.17 8.81
C SER A 230 -10.19 7.06 7.43
N TYR A 231 -9.52 7.55 6.39
CA TYR A 231 -10.00 7.43 5.01
C TYR A 231 -10.21 5.97 4.59
N LEU A 232 -9.26 5.07 4.88
CA LEU A 232 -9.38 3.65 4.52
C LEU A 232 -10.50 2.95 5.30
N VAL A 233 -10.65 3.25 6.59
CA VAL A 233 -11.75 2.70 7.41
C VAL A 233 -13.12 3.09 6.83
N ASP A 234 -13.28 4.33 6.38
CA ASP A 234 -14.52 4.77 5.76
C ASP A 234 -14.77 4.07 4.41
N CYS A 235 -13.72 3.83 3.63
CA CYS A 235 -13.81 3.05 2.38
C CYS A 235 -14.23 1.60 2.65
N ASP A 236 -13.62 0.95 3.65
CA ASP A 236 -13.92 -0.45 4.01
C ASP A 236 -15.36 -0.59 4.53
N ARG A 237 -15.82 0.35 5.37
CA ARG A 237 -17.21 0.40 5.85
C ARG A 237 -18.23 0.57 4.72
N ALA A 238 -17.87 1.32 3.67
CA ALA A 238 -18.74 1.52 2.52
C ALA A 238 -18.78 0.30 1.59
N ALA A 239 -17.73 -0.53 1.59
CA ALA A 239 -17.63 -1.74 0.76
C ALA A 239 -18.21 -3.00 1.43
N ALA A 240 -18.24 -3.02 2.77
CA ALA A 240 -18.78 -4.10 3.61
C ALA A 240 -20.30 -4.24 3.49
#